data_AF-A0A915I3E3-F1
#
_entry.id   AF-A0A915I3E3-F1
#
_cell.length_a   1.000
_cell.length_b   1.000
_cell.length_c   1.000
_cell.angle_alpha   90.00
_cell.angle_beta   90.00
_cell.angle_gamma   90.00
#
_symmetry.space_group_name_H-M   'P 1'
#
loop_
_entity.id
_entity.type
_entity.pdbx_description
1 polymer ?
#
loop_
_entity_poly.entity_id
_entity_poly.type
_entity_poly.pdbx_seq_one_letter_code
_entity_poly.pdbx_strand_id
1 'polypeptide(L)'
;MYLSSYAEKYQLKDHVKFNTAVTSIAKNDDYEKTGRWSVTFVQESKPSITEIFDGVFVASGRYREIFRPHFEGVEKFAGRLFNCQTFKNAGGFENRSTLVVGFGHTAMDTAAALVSVASPWSSGGQTEFEKV
;
A
#
# COMPACT_ATOMS: atom_id res chain seq x y z
N MET A 1 14.72 13.14 -1.03
CA MET A 1 16.06 13.76 -1.05
C MET A 1 17.05 13.15 -0.03
N TYR A 2 16.63 12.64 1.14
CA TYR A 2 17.54 11.93 2.06
C TYR A 2 17.97 10.53 1.59
N LEU A 3 17.01 9.64 1.27
CA LEU A 3 17.30 8.24 0.91
C LEU A 3 18.21 8.11 -0.33
N SER A 4 17.98 8.94 -1.34
CA SER A 4 18.81 8.98 -2.56
C SER A 4 20.26 9.37 -2.23
N SER A 5 20.45 10.39 -1.40
CA SER A 5 21.78 10.84 -0.97
C SER A 5 22.49 9.79 -0.11
N TYR A 6 21.75 9.08 0.75
CA TYR A 6 22.28 7.98 1.53
C TYR A 6 22.74 6.83 0.63
N ALA A 7 21.91 6.44 -0.35
CA ALA A 7 22.26 5.39 -1.30
C ALA A 7 23.49 5.75 -2.16
N GLU A 8 23.65 7.03 -2.53
CA GLU A 8 24.81 7.52 -3.25
C GLU A 8 26.07 7.51 -2.37
N LYS A 9 25.99 8.02 -1.14
CA LYS A 9 27.11 8.06 -0.20
C LYS A 9 27.73 6.69 0.06
N TYR A 10 26.91 5.64 0.12
CA TYR A 10 27.34 4.27 0.40
C TYR A 10 27.34 3.36 -0.84
N GLN A 11 27.20 3.92 -2.05
CA GLN A 11 27.25 3.18 -3.31
C GLN A 11 26.26 1.99 -3.38
N LEU A 12 25.10 2.12 -2.73
CA LEU A 12 24.13 1.03 -2.63
C LEU A 12 23.43 0.75 -3.97
N LYS A 13 23.40 1.72 -4.89
CA LYS A 13 22.72 1.59 -6.18
C LYS A 13 23.32 0.46 -7.04
N ASP A 14 24.60 0.17 -6.90
CA ASP A 14 25.30 -0.86 -7.67
C ASP A 14 24.84 -2.28 -7.31
N HIS A 15 24.24 -2.43 -6.13
CA HIS A 15 23.71 -3.69 -5.62
C HIS A 15 22.20 -3.84 -5.80
N VAL A 16 21.51 -2.86 -6.41
CA VAL A 16 20.06 -2.86 -6.58
C VAL A 16 19.67 -3.04 -8.03
N LYS A 17 19.00 -4.15 -8.33
CA LYS A 17 18.35 -4.38 -9.63
C LYS A 17 16.92 -3.81 -9.60
N PHE A 18 16.72 -2.63 -10.18
CA PHE A 18 15.38 -2.04 -10.37
C PHE A 18 14.57 -2.83 -11.41
N ASN A 19 13.26 -2.58 -11.47
CA ASN A 19 12.31 -3.25 -12.39
C ASN A 19 12.41 -4.78 -12.37
N THR A 20 12.73 -5.33 -11.19
CA THR A 20 12.88 -6.76 -10.96
C THR A 20 11.92 -7.17 -9.85
N ALA A 21 10.86 -7.90 -10.20
CA ALA A 21 9.85 -8.39 -9.27
C ALA A 21 10.19 -9.82 -8.84
N VAL A 22 10.45 -10.02 -7.55
CA VAL A 22 10.62 -11.36 -6.96
C VAL A 22 9.24 -12.01 -6.85
N THR A 23 9.06 -13.18 -7.47
CA THR A 23 7.79 -13.91 -7.53
C THR A 23 7.77 -15.14 -6.63
N SER A 24 8.93 -15.74 -6.37
CA SER A 24 9.05 -16.92 -5.50
C SER A 24 10.38 -16.95 -4.76
N ILE A 25 10.34 -17.41 -3.52
CA ILE A 25 11.51 -17.71 -2.69
C ILE A 25 11.27 -19.11 -2.13
N ALA A 26 12.14 -20.04 -2.48
CA ALA A 26 12.07 -21.43 -2.03
C ALA A 26 13.42 -21.89 -1.48
N LYS A 27 13.40 -22.87 -0.60
CA LYS A 27 14.62 -23.59 -0.20
C LYS A 27 15.17 -24.31 -1.43
N ASN A 28 16.48 -24.25 -1.64
CA ASN A 28 17.11 -25.02 -2.71
C ASN A 28 17.10 -26.53 -2.39
N ASP A 29 17.29 -27.38 -3.38
CA ASP A 29 17.24 -28.85 -3.21
C ASP A 29 18.26 -29.37 -2.18
N ASP A 30 19.38 -28.67 -2.02
CA ASP A 30 20.45 -28.99 -1.07
C ASP A 30 20.44 -28.09 0.17
N TYR A 31 19.30 -27.46 0.50
CA TYR A 31 19.17 -26.55 1.62
C TYR A 31 19.62 -27.15 2.96
N GLU A 32 19.27 -28.42 3.23
CA GLU A 32 19.62 -29.06 4.50
C GLU A 32 21.15 -29.22 4.69
N LYS A 33 21.94 -29.13 3.60
CA LYS A 33 23.40 -29.17 3.64
C LYS A 33 24.04 -27.79 3.50
N THR A 34 23.43 -26.89 2.73
CA THR A 34 24.04 -25.61 2.33
C THR A 34 23.35 -24.36 2.87
N GLY A 35 22.08 -24.46 3.29
CA GLY A 35 21.26 -23.33 3.70
C GLY A 35 20.83 -22.39 2.57
N ARG A 36 21.07 -22.76 1.31
CA ARG A 36 20.90 -21.87 0.15
C ARG A 36 19.46 -21.78 -0.34
N TRP A 37 19.08 -20.59 -0.80
CA TRP A 37 17.74 -20.28 -1.28
C TRP A 37 17.72 -20.12 -2.79
N SER A 38 16.66 -20.61 -3.41
CA SER A 38 16.34 -20.39 -4.82
C SER A 38 15.33 -19.24 -4.91
N VAL A 39 15.75 -18.15 -5.56
CA VAL A 39 14.94 -16.94 -5.70
C VAL A 39 14.58 -16.76 -7.17
N THR A 40 13.29 -16.78 -7.46
CA THR A 40 12.75 -16.53 -8.80
C THR A 40 12.28 -15.09 -8.91
N PHE A 41 12.72 -14.40 -9.95
CA PHE A 41 12.32 -13.05 -10.26
C PHE A 41 12.04 -12.84 -11.75
N VAL A 42 11.25 -11.81 -12.05
CA VAL A 42 10.87 -11.39 -13.40
C VAL A 42 11.35 -9.97 -13.62
N GLN A 43 12.00 -9.73 -14.75
CA GLN A 43 12.30 -8.38 -15.24
C GLN A 43 11.29 -8.02 -16.33
N GLU A 44 10.98 -6.73 -16.48
CA GLU A 44 10.06 -6.28 -17.52
C GLU A 44 10.44 -6.85 -18.89
N SER A 45 9.46 -7.46 -19.55
CA SER A 45 9.59 -8.05 -20.89
C SER A 45 10.59 -9.20 -21.02
N LYS A 46 11.01 -9.84 -19.91
CA LYS A 46 11.90 -11.01 -19.92
C LYS A 46 11.24 -12.23 -19.26
N PRO A 47 11.66 -13.46 -19.62
CA PRO A 47 11.25 -14.67 -18.91
C PRO A 47 11.68 -14.62 -17.44
N SER A 48 11.01 -15.42 -16.61
CA SER A 48 11.40 -15.62 -15.21
C SER A 48 12.78 -16.26 -15.11
N ILE A 49 13.60 -15.76 -14.18
CA ILE A 49 14.95 -16.24 -13.90
C ILE A 49 15.00 -16.70 -12.45
N THR A 50 15.64 -17.84 -12.19
CA THR A 50 15.91 -18.33 -10.84
C THR A 50 17.41 -18.28 -10.59
N GLU A 51 17.81 -17.62 -9.51
CA GLU A 51 19.20 -17.56 -9.03
C GLU A 51 19.28 -18.13 -7.60
N ILE A 52 20.43 -18.71 -7.25
CA ILE A 52 20.69 -19.30 -5.94
C ILE A 52 21.49 -18.31 -5.08
N PHE A 53 21.05 -18.11 -3.84
CA PHE A 53 21.67 -17.20 -2.88
C PHE A 53 21.95 -17.90 -1.54
N ASP A 54 23.04 -17.51 -0.88
CA ASP A 54 23.40 -18.05 0.44
C ASP A 54 22.47 -17.58 1.57
N GLY A 55 21.74 -16.48 1.35
CA GLY A 55 20.78 -15.96 2.31
C GLY A 55 19.82 -14.98 1.67
N VAL A 56 18.66 -14.77 2.29
CA VAL A 56 17.59 -13.90 1.80
C VAL A 56 17.08 -13.00 2.93
N PHE A 57 17.11 -11.68 2.69
CA PHE A 57 16.49 -10.69 3.56
C PHE A 57 15.20 -10.17 2.92
N VAL A 58 14.06 -10.36 3.59
CA VAL A 58 12.76 -9.89 3.08
C VAL A 58 12.49 -8.48 3.60
N ALA A 59 12.62 -7.49 2.70
CA ALA A 59 12.41 -6.07 2.99
C ALA A 59 11.23 -5.47 2.19
N SER A 60 10.19 -6.26 1.92
CA SER A 60 9.04 -5.87 1.08
C SER A 60 8.06 -4.87 1.74
N GLY A 61 8.16 -4.66 3.06
CA GLY A 61 7.26 -3.81 3.84
C GLY A 61 5.88 -4.43 4.05
N ARG A 62 5.08 -3.86 4.97
CA ARG A 62 3.76 -4.39 5.37
C ARG A 62 2.56 -3.59 4.85
N TYR A 63 2.78 -2.36 4.39
CA TYR A 63 1.70 -1.42 4.03
C TYR A 63 1.32 -1.45 2.54
N ARG A 64 1.47 -2.61 1.89
CA ARG A 64 1.15 -2.77 0.46
C ARG A 64 -0.27 -3.24 0.21
N GLU A 65 -0.76 -4.13 1.06
CA GLU A 65 -2.08 -4.73 0.93
C GLU A 65 -3.17 -3.79 1.46
N ILE A 66 -4.17 -3.54 0.63
CA ILE A 66 -5.31 -2.70 0.99
C ILE A 66 -6.30 -3.56 1.77
N PHE A 67 -6.41 -3.32 3.07
CA PHE A 67 -7.55 -3.84 3.83
C PHE A 67 -8.81 -3.02 3.50
N ARG A 68 -9.87 -3.70 3.04
CA ARG A 68 -11.20 -3.12 2.86
C ARG A 68 -12.18 -3.81 3.79
N PRO A 69 -12.60 -3.17 4.89
CA PRO A 69 -13.66 -3.72 5.73
C PRO A 69 -14.95 -3.81 4.93
N HIS A 70 -15.71 -4.88 5.17
CA HIS A 70 -17.09 -4.98 4.71
C HIS A 70 -18.00 -4.23 5.69
N PHE A 71 -18.92 -3.44 5.16
CA PHE A 71 -19.99 -2.81 5.94
C PHE A 71 -21.31 -3.25 5.33
N GLU A 72 -22.24 -3.72 6.16
CA GLU A 72 -23.57 -4.08 5.71
C GLU A 72 -24.28 -2.85 5.13
N GLY A 73 -24.96 -3.00 3.98
CA GLY A 73 -25.66 -1.90 3.33
C GLY A 73 -24.77 -0.96 2.51
N VAL A 74 -23.45 -1.15 2.48
CA VAL A 74 -22.52 -0.28 1.73
C VAL A 74 -22.79 -0.28 0.23
N GLU A 75 -23.35 -1.36 -0.30
CA GLU A 75 -23.76 -1.49 -1.70
C GLU A 75 -24.90 -0.54 -2.08
N LYS A 76 -25.69 -0.07 -1.10
CA LYS A 76 -26.78 0.90 -1.29
C LYS A 76 -26.26 2.34 -1.25
N PHE A 77 -25.02 2.56 -0.83
CA PHE A 77 -24.43 3.89 -0.77
C PHE A 77 -24.17 4.43 -2.18
N ALA A 78 -24.95 5.44 -2.58
CA ALA A 78 -24.82 6.08 -3.89
C ALA A 78 -23.62 7.04 -4.00
N GLY A 79 -22.89 7.26 -2.90
CA GLY A 79 -21.68 8.09 -2.89
C GLY A 79 -20.43 7.33 -3.33
N ARG A 80 -19.27 8.01 -3.25
CA ARG A 80 -17.98 7.44 -3.64
C ARG A 80 -17.28 6.87 -2.40
N LEU A 81 -16.84 5.60 -2.48
CA LEU A 81 -16.04 4.95 -1.44
C LEU A 81 -14.57 4.89 -1.87
N PHE A 82 -13.65 5.27 -0.97
CA PHE A 82 -12.21 5.25 -1.23
C PHE A 82 -11.45 4.66 -0.06
N ASN A 83 -10.28 4.08 -0.34
CA ASN A 83 -9.31 3.75 0.67
C ASN A 83 -8.25 4.86 0.78
N CYS A 84 -7.81 5.19 1.99
CA CYS A 84 -6.80 6.21 2.22
C CYS A 84 -5.48 5.99 1.46
N GLN A 85 -5.11 4.74 1.11
CA GLN A 85 -3.96 4.44 0.26
C GLN A 85 -4.08 5.02 -1.17
N THR A 86 -5.31 5.27 -1.62
CA THR A 86 -5.61 5.93 -2.91
C THR A 86 -5.83 7.45 -2.77
N PHE A 87 -5.92 7.98 -1.55
CA PHE A 87 -6.01 9.41 -1.31
C PHE A 87 -4.66 10.06 -1.59
N LYS A 88 -4.66 11.08 -2.47
CA LYS A 88 -3.45 11.83 -2.85
C LYS A 88 -3.49 13.27 -2.40
N ASN A 89 -4.67 13.89 -2.46
CA ASN A 89 -4.94 15.23 -2.03
C ASN A 89 -6.45 15.40 -1.85
N ALA A 90 -6.86 16.55 -1.29
CA ALA A 90 -8.25 16.87 -1.03
C ALA A 90 -9.04 17.32 -2.29
N GLY A 91 -8.41 17.32 -3.46
CA GLY A 91 -9.04 17.70 -4.72
C GLY A 91 -10.19 16.74 -5.08
N GLY A 92 -11.34 17.31 -5.46
CA GLY A 92 -12.55 16.56 -5.79
C GLY A 92 -13.47 16.26 -4.59
N PHE A 93 -13.12 16.74 -3.40
CA PHE A 93 -13.94 16.67 -2.18
C PHE A 93 -14.55 18.02 -1.80
N GLU A 94 -14.38 19.06 -2.64
CA GLU A 94 -14.91 20.39 -2.39
C GLU A 94 -16.43 20.35 -2.28
N ASN A 95 -16.96 20.95 -1.21
CA ASN A 95 -18.40 21.02 -0.93
C ASN A 95 -19.09 19.64 -0.88
N ARG A 96 -18.36 18.57 -0.53
CA ARG A 96 -18.89 17.23 -0.32
C ARG A 96 -18.96 16.89 1.17
N SER A 97 -20.07 16.30 1.61
CA SER A 97 -20.17 15.65 2.91
C SER A 97 -19.32 14.37 2.90
N THR A 98 -18.25 14.35 3.69
CA THR A 98 -17.25 13.27 3.67
C THR A 98 -17.13 12.62 5.04
N LEU A 99 -17.15 11.29 5.08
CA LEU A 99 -16.92 10.50 6.29
C LEU A 99 -15.59 9.75 6.17
N VAL A 100 -14.71 9.92 7.16
CA VAL A 100 -13.48 9.14 7.29
C VAL A 100 -13.71 8.05 8.32
N VAL A 101 -13.53 6.79 7.93
CA VAL A 101 -13.72 5.63 8.81
C VAL A 101 -12.36 5.12 9.27
N GLY A 102 -12.14 5.11 10.60
CA GLY A 102 -10.92 4.63 11.26
C GLY A 102 -10.26 5.70 12.13
N PHE A 103 -9.38 5.26 13.05
CA PHE A 103 -8.67 6.11 14.02
C PHE A 103 -7.14 5.97 13.93
N GLY A 104 -6.62 5.52 12.79
CA GLY A 104 -5.17 5.45 12.55
C GLY A 104 -4.58 6.83 12.19
N HIS A 105 -3.26 6.96 12.25
CA HIS A 105 -2.54 8.17 11.80
C HIS A 105 -2.97 8.62 10.40
N THR A 106 -3.04 7.69 9.44
CA THR A 106 -3.49 7.99 8.08
C THR A 106 -4.92 8.55 8.04
N ALA A 107 -5.82 8.06 8.89
CA ALA A 107 -7.20 8.54 8.95
C ALA A 107 -7.26 9.97 9.51
N MET A 108 -6.50 10.25 10.57
CA MET A 108 -6.40 11.60 11.15
C MET A 108 -5.81 12.60 10.17
N ASP A 109 -4.71 12.25 9.48
CA ASP A 109 -4.09 13.12 8.47
C ASP A 109 -5.04 13.36 7.28
N THR A 110 -5.77 12.33 6.85
CA THR A 110 -6.77 12.46 5.78
C THR A 110 -7.91 13.37 6.21
N ALA A 111 -8.43 13.22 7.42
CA ALA A 111 -9.48 14.08 7.97
C ALA A 111 -9.00 15.54 8.08
N ALA A 112 -7.77 15.76 8.55
CA ALA A 112 -7.15 17.08 8.63
C ALA A 112 -6.97 17.72 7.24
N ALA A 113 -6.64 16.94 6.22
CA ALA A 113 -6.56 17.45 4.85
C ALA A 113 -7.93 17.79 4.24
N LEU A 114 -8.98 17.08 4.63
CA LEU A 114 -10.34 17.27 4.09
C LEU A 114 -11.09 18.41 4.78
N VAL A 115 -10.81 18.69 6.05
CA VAL A 115 -11.58 19.67 6.85
C VAL A 115 -11.60 21.07 6.24
N SER A 116 -10.57 21.44 5.47
CA SER A 116 -10.48 22.76 4.84
C SER A 116 -11.26 22.89 3.53
N VAL A 117 -11.75 21.79 2.94
CA VAL A 117 -12.45 21.79 1.63
C VAL A 117 -13.83 21.14 1.67
N ALA A 118 -14.06 20.21 2.60
CA ALA A 118 -15.31 19.48 2.72
C ALA A 118 -16.42 20.37 3.29
N SER A 119 -17.66 20.06 2.95
CA SER A 119 -18.81 20.74 3.56
C SER A 119 -19.08 20.19 4.96
N PRO A 120 -19.52 21.03 5.91
CA PRO A 120 -20.07 20.55 7.17
C PRO A 120 -21.20 19.56 6.93
N TRP A 121 -21.30 18.56 7.80
CA TRP A 121 -22.45 17.67 7.79
C TRP A 121 -23.72 18.46 8.08
N SER A 122 -24.69 18.43 7.16
CA SER A 122 -26.03 18.98 7.37
C SER A 122 -27.02 17.83 7.49
N SER A 123 -27.80 17.82 8.56
CA SER A 123 -28.78 16.77 8.89
C SER A 123 -30.01 16.73 7.95
N GLY A 124 -29.96 17.43 6.80
CA GLY A 124 -31.07 17.58 5.87
C GLY A 124 -31.10 16.57 4.72
N GLY A 125 -30.07 15.73 4.57
CA GLY A 125 -30.06 14.61 3.64
C GLY A 125 -30.19 13.30 4.40
N GLN A 126 -31.17 12.46 4.03
CA GLN A 126 -31.32 11.13 4.61
C GLN A 126 -29.99 10.37 4.54
N THR A 127 -29.42 10.05 5.68
CA THR A 127 -28.44 8.98 5.81
C THR A 127 -28.75 8.27 7.11
N GLU A 128 -29.64 7.29 7.01
CA GLU A 128 -29.88 6.32 8.07
C GLU A 128 -28.60 5.50 8.23
N PHE A 129 -27.82 5.81 9.26
CA PHE A 129 -26.88 4.84 9.81
C PHE A 129 -27.67 4.03 10.84
N GLU A 130 -28.24 2.92 10.40
CA GLU A 130 -28.76 1.92 11.34
C GLU A 130 -27.56 1.32 12.07
N LYS A 131 -27.67 1.34 13.39
CA LYS A 131 -26.64 0.98 14.35
C LYS A 131 -26.36 -0.53 14.22
N VAL A 132 -25.14 -0.90 13.87
CA VAL A 132 -24.62 -2.27 14.10
C VAL A 132 -24.10 -2.36 15.53
#